data_AF-A0A8J3XGR1-F1
#
_entry.id   AF-A0A8J3XGR1-F1
#
_cell.length_a   1.000
_cell.length_b   1.000
_cell.length_c   1.000
_cell.angle_alpha   90.00
_cell.angle_beta   90.00
_cell.angle_gamma   90.00
#
_symmetry.space_group_name_H-M   'P 1'
#
loop_
_entity.id
_entity.type
_entity.pdbx_description
1 polymer ?
#
loop_
_entity_poly.entity_id
_entity_poly.type
_entity_poly.pdbx_seq_one_letter_code
_entity_poly.pdbx_strand_id
1 'polypeptide(L)'
;MDSARDLLVALARRYSFGDVGALAPAVLKDPETASLVNSVCEFGRLLLTLDAEDFTADVDPRAVPADLRRRASDCHMPQTPKEQPRGALESMRPAYALLLEVIEIRWARRELSAMIAAVHIASEYLPLLAFEPALGHGGDPARWPEALNGPESRFGAIGDRTCRHTKAEQSAAERTLRVAAEPGTGWRAYLDRQHSQVAGALATCAARCGNPCSALSWVPDPDDLTLRCRVALAFAQSPLVRLRHAAPVGHGFGVPSAEEVLDAWGRSRTALDKNPVGHQAVTDDGFPLPGLPSLISAVAGSPVVPGVLLADLSDHLVSLVRR
;
A
#
# COMPACT_ATOMS: atom_id res chain seq x y z
N MET A 1 -32.70 6.12 -17.03
CA MET A 1 -32.14 4.86 -16.48
C MET A 1 -33.27 3.87 -16.67
N ASP A 2 -33.28 3.18 -17.80
CA ASP A 2 -34.55 2.65 -18.32
C ASP A 2 -34.58 1.11 -18.27
N SER A 3 -33.51 0.47 -17.76
CA SER A 3 -33.47 -0.96 -17.48
C SER A 3 -32.68 -1.31 -16.20
N ALA A 4 -32.99 -2.47 -15.59
CA ALA A 4 -32.21 -3.02 -14.47
C ALA A 4 -30.74 -3.30 -14.84
N ARG A 5 -30.46 -3.52 -16.13
CA ARG A 5 -29.10 -3.66 -16.67
C ARG A 5 -28.34 -2.32 -16.64
N ASP A 6 -29.01 -1.19 -16.89
CA ASP A 6 -28.39 0.14 -16.76
C ASP A 6 -28.00 0.45 -15.32
N LEU A 7 -28.77 -0.04 -14.34
CA LEU A 7 -28.41 0.06 -12.93
C LEU A 7 -27.11 -0.71 -12.63
N LEU A 8 -26.97 -1.95 -13.11
CA LEU A 8 -25.72 -2.71 -12.95
C LEU A 8 -24.53 -1.98 -13.59
N VAL A 9 -24.70 -1.40 -14.78
CA VAL A 9 -23.66 -0.60 -15.44
C VAL A 9 -23.29 0.63 -14.59
N ALA A 10 -24.29 1.32 -14.02
CA ALA A 10 -24.04 2.48 -13.16
C ALA A 10 -23.30 2.10 -11.86
N LEU A 11 -23.64 0.95 -11.26
CA LEU A 11 -22.95 0.41 -10.08
C LEU A 11 -21.52 -0.02 -10.40
N ALA A 12 -21.31 -0.71 -11.53
CA ALA A 12 -19.98 -1.12 -11.98
C ALA A 12 -19.06 0.09 -12.16
N ARG A 13 -19.54 1.16 -12.82
CA ARG A 13 -18.81 2.44 -13.00
C ARG A 13 -18.52 3.18 -11.70
N ARG A 14 -19.23 2.86 -10.62
CA ARG A 14 -18.97 3.37 -9.26
C ARG A 14 -18.11 2.41 -8.44
N TYR A 15 -17.58 1.35 -9.05
CA TYR A 15 -16.78 0.31 -8.41
C TYR A 15 -17.55 -0.44 -7.30
N SER A 16 -18.88 -0.46 -7.37
CA SER A 16 -19.75 -1.20 -6.45
C SER A 16 -19.80 -2.69 -6.80
N PHE A 17 -18.64 -3.35 -6.85
CA PHE A 17 -18.52 -4.74 -7.26
C PHE A 17 -19.41 -5.69 -6.45
N GLY A 18 -19.50 -5.49 -5.13
CA GLY A 18 -20.37 -6.28 -4.25
C GLY A 18 -21.85 -6.19 -4.64
N ASP A 19 -22.35 -4.99 -4.90
CA ASP A 19 -23.75 -4.78 -5.30
C ASP A 19 -24.03 -5.37 -6.69
N VAL A 20 -23.09 -5.21 -7.63
CA VAL A 20 -23.22 -5.78 -8.98
C VAL A 20 -23.28 -7.30 -8.90
N GLY A 21 -22.37 -7.94 -8.16
CA GLY A 21 -22.37 -9.39 -7.99
C GLY A 21 -23.65 -9.90 -7.33
N ALA A 22 -24.11 -9.24 -6.26
CA ALA A 22 -25.34 -9.63 -5.58
C ALA A 22 -26.60 -9.55 -6.46
N LEU A 23 -26.67 -8.55 -7.35
CA LEU A 23 -27.83 -8.30 -8.20
C LEU A 23 -27.75 -9.03 -9.56
N ALA A 24 -26.55 -9.40 -10.02
CA ALA A 24 -26.34 -10.00 -11.33
C ALA A 24 -27.22 -11.24 -11.61
N PRO A 25 -27.38 -12.23 -10.71
CA PRO A 25 -28.23 -13.40 -10.97
C PRO A 25 -29.71 -13.08 -11.16
N ALA A 26 -30.21 -11.99 -10.58
CA ALA A 26 -31.60 -11.58 -10.70
C ALA A 26 -31.87 -10.75 -11.98
N VAL A 27 -30.85 -10.05 -12.48
CA VAL A 27 -30.97 -9.13 -13.62
C VAL A 27 -30.54 -9.79 -14.94
N LEU A 28 -29.50 -10.63 -14.90
CA LEU A 28 -28.94 -11.29 -16.08
C LEU A 28 -29.62 -12.66 -16.26
N LYS A 29 -30.29 -12.83 -17.40
CA LYS A 29 -31.05 -14.06 -17.71
C LYS A 29 -30.17 -15.26 -18.03
N ASP A 30 -28.95 -15.01 -18.51
CA ASP A 30 -27.98 -16.06 -18.83
C ASP A 30 -27.15 -16.42 -17.58
N PRO A 31 -27.26 -17.66 -17.06
CA PRO A 31 -26.52 -18.08 -15.87
C PRO A 31 -25.00 -18.07 -16.05
N GLU A 32 -24.50 -18.32 -17.26
CA GLU A 32 -23.06 -18.31 -17.53
C GLU A 32 -22.49 -16.88 -17.41
N THR A 33 -23.13 -15.91 -18.07
CA THR A 33 -22.75 -14.49 -17.96
C THR A 33 -22.87 -13.99 -16.52
N ALA A 34 -23.93 -14.38 -15.79
CA ALA A 34 -24.07 -14.03 -14.37
C ALA A 34 -22.92 -14.58 -13.51
N SER A 35 -22.48 -15.82 -13.79
CA SER A 35 -21.32 -16.42 -13.13
C SER A 35 -20.01 -15.68 -13.41
N LEU A 36 -19.75 -15.33 -14.69
CA LEU A 36 -18.57 -14.55 -15.08
C LEU A 36 -18.56 -13.17 -14.41
N VAL A 37 -19.72 -12.49 -14.37
CA VAL A 37 -19.88 -11.21 -13.68
C VAL A 37 -19.57 -11.33 -12.19
N ASN A 38 -20.05 -12.39 -11.53
CA ASN A 38 -19.73 -12.65 -10.12
C ASN A 38 -18.24 -12.86 -9.88
N SER A 39 -17.56 -13.64 -10.70
CA SER A 39 -16.11 -13.85 -10.59
C SER A 39 -15.32 -12.54 -10.76
N VAL A 40 -15.71 -11.69 -11.72
CA VAL A 40 -15.11 -10.36 -11.91
C VAL A 40 -15.37 -9.45 -10.70
N CYS A 41 -16.58 -9.49 -10.14
CA CYS A 41 -16.93 -8.69 -8.97
C CYS A 41 -16.15 -9.11 -7.72
N GLU A 42 -15.95 -10.41 -7.50
CA GLU A 42 -15.18 -10.89 -6.37
C GLU A 42 -13.70 -10.47 -6.48
N PHE A 43 -13.12 -10.62 -7.67
CA PHE A 43 -11.77 -10.14 -7.94
C PHE A 43 -11.63 -8.62 -7.72
N GLY A 44 -12.61 -7.83 -8.19
CA GLY A 44 -12.63 -6.38 -7.95
C GLY A 44 -12.81 -6.01 -6.48
N ARG A 45 -13.57 -6.80 -5.71
CA ARG A 45 -13.74 -6.61 -4.27
C ARG A 45 -12.40 -6.80 -3.55
N LEU A 46 -11.67 -7.87 -3.85
CA LEU A 46 -10.36 -8.17 -3.24
C LEU A 46 -9.36 -7.03 -3.47
N LEU A 47 -9.23 -6.57 -4.71
CA LEU A 47 -8.37 -5.44 -5.07
C LEU A 47 -8.76 -4.15 -4.31
N LEU A 48 -10.06 -3.85 -4.24
CA LEU A 48 -10.58 -2.66 -3.59
C LEU A 48 -10.48 -2.70 -2.05
N THR A 49 -10.47 -3.90 -1.44
CA THR A 49 -10.18 -4.08 -0.01
C THR A 49 -8.69 -4.13 0.29
N LEU A 50 -7.83 -4.08 -0.74
CA LEU A 50 -6.37 -4.17 -0.64
C LEU A 50 -5.92 -5.46 0.04
N ASP A 51 -6.67 -6.54 -0.20
CA ASP A 51 -6.39 -7.85 0.35
C ASP A 51 -5.30 -8.55 -0.46
N ALA A 52 -4.07 -8.04 -0.32
CA ALA A 52 -2.98 -8.35 -1.22
C ALA A 52 -2.55 -9.83 -1.18
N GLU A 53 -2.93 -10.59 -0.15
CA GLU A 53 -2.70 -12.03 -0.06
C GLU A 53 -3.58 -12.86 -0.99
N ASP A 54 -4.74 -12.34 -1.37
CA ASP A 54 -5.75 -13.09 -2.12
C ASP A 54 -5.89 -12.66 -3.59
N PHE A 55 -5.09 -11.69 -4.05
CA PHE A 55 -5.16 -11.18 -5.44
C PHE A 55 -5.00 -12.25 -6.52
N THR A 56 -4.35 -13.37 -6.22
CA THR A 56 -4.08 -14.45 -7.17
C THR A 56 -4.90 -15.71 -6.89
N ALA A 57 -5.64 -15.75 -5.78
CA ALA A 57 -6.40 -16.91 -5.34
C ALA A 57 -7.69 -17.09 -6.14
N ASP A 58 -7.92 -18.30 -6.67
CA ASP A 58 -9.19 -18.76 -7.24
C ASP A 58 -9.84 -17.88 -8.33
N VAL A 59 -9.02 -17.12 -9.08
CA VAL A 59 -9.52 -16.26 -10.17
C VAL A 59 -9.84 -17.11 -11.41
N ASP A 60 -11.11 -17.15 -11.83
CA ASP A 60 -11.52 -17.83 -13.08
C ASP A 60 -10.88 -17.14 -14.30
N PRO A 61 -9.97 -17.82 -15.04
CA PRO A 61 -9.28 -17.22 -16.18
C PRO A 61 -10.20 -16.92 -17.37
N ARG A 62 -11.42 -17.47 -17.39
CA ARG A 62 -12.46 -17.12 -18.38
C ARG A 62 -13.16 -15.82 -18.04
N ALA A 63 -13.22 -15.48 -16.75
CA ALA A 63 -13.90 -14.28 -16.26
C ALA A 63 -12.99 -13.05 -16.31
N VAL A 64 -11.73 -13.18 -15.87
CA VAL A 64 -10.80 -12.06 -15.76
C VAL A 64 -9.67 -12.16 -16.80
N PRO A 65 -9.55 -11.16 -17.71
CA PRO A 65 -8.46 -11.05 -18.68
C PRO A 65 -7.06 -11.23 -18.08
N ALA A 66 -6.18 -11.86 -18.87
CA ALA A 66 -4.83 -12.22 -18.42
C ALA A 66 -3.95 -11.01 -18.04
N ASP A 67 -4.16 -9.86 -18.69
CA ASP A 67 -3.44 -8.63 -18.37
C ASP A 67 -3.84 -8.05 -17.00
N LEU A 68 -5.14 -8.11 -16.64
CA LEU A 68 -5.64 -7.69 -15.34
C LEU A 68 -5.13 -8.60 -14.23
N ARG A 69 -5.15 -9.93 -14.47
CA ARG A 69 -4.58 -10.91 -13.54
C ARG A 69 -3.08 -10.71 -13.33
N ARG A 70 -2.32 -10.42 -14.39
CA ARG A 70 -0.88 -10.14 -14.29
C ARG A 70 -0.62 -8.88 -13.44
N ARG A 71 -1.31 -7.78 -13.73
CA ARG A 71 -1.16 -6.51 -12.97
C ARG A 71 -1.54 -6.67 -11.49
N ALA A 72 -2.58 -7.47 -11.18
CA ALA A 72 -2.90 -7.82 -9.81
C ALA A 72 -1.82 -8.68 -9.16
N SER A 73 -1.23 -9.63 -9.89
CA SER A 73 -0.09 -10.42 -9.44
C SER A 73 1.15 -9.56 -9.14
N ASP A 74 1.36 -8.46 -9.86
CA ASP A 74 2.45 -7.51 -9.57
C ASP A 74 2.22 -6.74 -8.25
N CYS A 75 0.96 -6.66 -7.77
CA CYS A 75 0.58 -6.03 -6.51
C CYS A 75 0.47 -7.01 -5.33
N HIS A 76 0.47 -8.31 -5.60
CA HIS A 76 0.25 -9.36 -4.63
C HIS A 76 1.38 -9.43 -3.58
N MET A 77 1.02 -9.71 -2.33
CA MET A 77 1.98 -9.95 -1.26
C MET A 77 2.19 -11.47 -1.10
N PRO A 78 3.39 -12.01 -1.40
CA PRO A 78 3.64 -13.45 -1.31
C PRO A 78 3.34 -14.01 0.07
N GLN A 79 2.66 -15.15 0.15
CA GLN A 79 2.23 -15.81 1.37
C GLN A 79 3.21 -16.85 1.91
N THR A 80 4.24 -17.17 1.12
CA THR A 80 5.36 -17.99 1.57
C THR A 80 6.72 -17.40 1.18
N PRO A 81 7.80 -17.75 1.90
CA PRO A 81 9.14 -17.26 1.56
C PRO A 81 9.61 -17.62 0.14
N LYS A 82 9.08 -18.70 -0.45
CA LYS A 82 9.51 -19.23 -1.74
C LYS A 82 8.54 -18.95 -2.88
N GLU A 83 7.40 -18.31 -2.59
CA GLU A 83 6.38 -18.04 -3.59
C GLU A 83 6.91 -17.11 -4.69
N GLN A 84 6.51 -17.43 -5.92
CA GLN A 84 6.89 -16.72 -7.14
C GLN A 84 5.64 -16.50 -8.01
N PRO A 85 5.51 -15.35 -8.69
CA PRO A 85 6.41 -14.19 -8.64
C PRO A 85 6.39 -13.49 -7.27
N ARG A 86 7.40 -12.63 -7.00
CA ARG A 86 7.52 -11.93 -5.71
C ARG A 86 6.54 -10.75 -5.52
N GLY A 87 5.77 -10.40 -6.55
CA GLY A 87 4.75 -9.34 -6.49
C GLY A 87 5.28 -8.03 -5.89
N ALA A 88 4.60 -7.51 -4.87
CA ALA A 88 4.97 -6.28 -4.18
C ALA A 88 6.37 -6.31 -3.54
N LEU A 89 6.90 -7.50 -3.22
CA LEU A 89 8.28 -7.63 -2.71
C LEU A 89 9.33 -7.48 -3.83
N GLU A 90 8.97 -7.68 -5.10
CA GLU A 90 9.85 -7.33 -6.23
C GLU A 90 9.91 -5.83 -6.44
N SER A 91 8.77 -5.15 -6.38
CA SER A 91 8.68 -3.69 -6.40
C SER A 91 7.38 -3.26 -5.75
N MET A 92 7.43 -2.25 -4.88
CA MET A 92 6.23 -1.72 -4.24
C MET A 92 5.44 -0.80 -5.18
N ARG A 93 6.02 -0.34 -6.30
CA ARG A 93 5.41 0.67 -7.17
C ARG A 93 4.05 0.27 -7.73
N PRO A 94 3.82 -0.97 -8.24
CA PRO A 94 2.49 -1.39 -8.68
C PRO A 94 1.47 -1.37 -7.53
N ALA A 95 1.86 -1.84 -6.36
CA ALA A 95 1.01 -1.81 -5.17
C ALA A 95 0.67 -0.37 -4.74
N TYR A 96 1.63 0.57 -4.82
CA TYR A 96 1.36 1.99 -4.56
C TYR A 96 0.46 2.64 -5.63
N ALA A 97 0.61 2.27 -6.90
CA ALA A 97 -0.29 2.73 -7.95
C ALA A 97 -1.74 2.26 -7.68
N LEU A 98 -1.92 1.00 -7.28
CA LEU A 98 -3.23 0.47 -6.85
C LEU A 98 -3.73 1.18 -5.58
N LEU A 99 -2.88 1.42 -4.57
CA LEU A 99 -3.25 2.15 -3.36
C LEU A 99 -3.78 3.55 -3.68
N LEU A 100 -3.12 4.28 -4.59
CA LEU A 100 -3.55 5.59 -5.05
C LEU A 100 -4.89 5.52 -5.79
N GLU A 101 -5.08 4.55 -6.68
CA GLU A 101 -6.37 4.32 -7.36
C GLU A 101 -7.49 4.01 -6.34
N VAL A 102 -7.22 3.17 -5.34
CA VAL A 102 -8.20 2.88 -4.27
C VAL A 102 -8.52 4.13 -3.45
N ILE A 103 -7.54 4.95 -3.09
CA ILE A 103 -7.77 6.21 -2.36
C ILE A 103 -8.71 7.13 -3.15
N GLU A 104 -8.48 7.27 -4.45
CA GLU A 104 -9.33 8.08 -5.33
C GLU A 104 -10.76 7.54 -5.42
N ILE A 105 -10.91 6.23 -5.64
CA ILE A 105 -12.21 5.57 -5.70
C ILE A 105 -12.98 5.73 -4.39
N ARG A 106 -12.33 5.48 -3.24
CA ARG A 106 -12.95 5.60 -1.91
C ARG A 106 -13.32 7.04 -1.59
N TRP A 107 -12.52 8.02 -2.01
CA TRP A 107 -12.86 9.43 -1.91
C TRP A 107 -14.12 9.77 -2.71
N ALA A 108 -14.18 9.38 -3.98
CA ALA A 108 -15.32 9.64 -4.86
C ALA A 108 -16.61 9.03 -4.32
N ARG A 109 -16.51 7.86 -3.66
CA ARG A 109 -17.61 7.16 -3.00
C ARG A 109 -17.97 7.69 -1.62
N ARG A 110 -17.22 8.66 -1.08
CA ARG A 110 -17.35 9.18 0.31
C ARG A 110 -17.12 8.13 1.39
N GLU A 111 -16.29 7.13 1.11
CA GLU A 111 -15.95 6.05 2.04
C GLU A 111 -14.69 6.39 2.84
N LEU A 112 -14.76 7.47 3.61
CA LEU A 112 -13.58 8.15 4.15
C LEU A 112 -12.83 7.32 5.19
N SER A 113 -13.49 6.47 5.98
CA SER A 113 -12.78 5.53 6.87
C SER A 113 -11.92 4.52 6.10
N ALA A 114 -12.43 3.96 5.00
CA ALA A 114 -11.68 3.03 4.17
C ALA A 114 -10.56 3.74 3.39
N MET A 115 -10.82 4.98 2.94
CA MET A 115 -9.79 5.81 2.32
C MET A 115 -8.63 6.11 3.27
N ILE A 116 -8.93 6.50 4.52
CA ILE A 116 -7.90 6.76 5.55
C ILE A 116 -7.15 5.47 5.91
N ALA A 117 -7.79 4.30 5.90
CA ALA A 117 -7.10 3.03 6.07
C ALA A 117 -6.08 2.78 4.94
N ALA A 118 -6.44 3.05 3.68
CA ALA A 118 -5.52 2.94 2.55
C ALA A 118 -4.34 3.93 2.66
N VAL A 119 -4.61 5.18 3.06
CA VAL A 119 -3.55 6.18 3.35
C VAL A 119 -2.61 5.70 4.46
N HIS A 120 -3.17 5.04 5.49
CA HIS A 120 -2.36 4.49 6.57
C HIS A 120 -1.44 3.36 6.10
N ILE A 121 -1.97 2.39 5.33
CA ILE A 121 -1.17 1.32 4.71
C ILE A 121 -0.04 1.94 3.87
N ALA A 122 -0.37 2.92 3.04
CA ALA A 122 0.62 3.65 2.25
C ALA A 122 1.70 4.31 3.12
N SER A 123 1.40 4.74 4.34
CA SER A 123 2.39 5.31 5.25
C SER A 123 3.30 4.27 5.90
N GLU A 124 2.80 3.06 6.16
CA GLU A 124 3.56 1.97 6.81
C GLU A 124 4.68 1.44 5.91
N TYR A 125 4.41 1.33 4.61
CA TYR A 125 5.37 0.84 3.62
C TYR A 125 6.23 1.96 3.00
N LEU A 126 5.94 3.23 3.26
CA LEU A 126 6.60 4.35 2.57
C LEU A 126 8.12 4.36 2.78
N PRO A 127 8.66 3.99 3.96
CA PRO A 127 10.08 3.78 4.11
C PRO A 127 10.66 2.73 3.16
N LEU A 128 9.99 1.58 2.97
CA LEU A 128 10.49 0.55 2.06
C LEU A 128 10.49 1.02 0.61
N LEU A 129 9.48 1.79 0.20
CA LEU A 129 9.46 2.45 -1.12
C LEU A 129 10.64 3.44 -1.27
N ALA A 130 11.02 4.15 -0.20
CA ALA A 130 12.23 5.00 -0.21
C ALA A 130 13.52 4.19 -0.37
N PHE A 131 13.59 3.01 0.23
CA PHE A 131 14.75 2.13 0.12
C PHE A 131 14.82 1.37 -1.22
N GLU A 132 13.71 1.26 -1.97
CA GLU A 132 13.65 0.46 -3.19
C GLU A 132 14.76 0.78 -4.22
N PRO A 133 15.14 2.05 -4.51
CA PRO A 133 16.27 2.33 -5.40
C PRO A 133 17.62 1.78 -4.93
N ALA A 134 17.84 1.67 -3.61
CA ALA A 134 19.08 1.14 -3.04
C ALA A 134 19.04 -0.39 -2.92
N LEU A 135 17.88 -0.96 -2.62
CA LEU A 135 17.68 -2.41 -2.49
C LEU A 135 17.53 -3.13 -3.84
N GLY A 136 16.98 -2.43 -4.84
CA GLY A 136 16.50 -3.04 -6.07
C GLY A 136 15.25 -3.92 -5.89
N HIS A 137 14.53 -3.77 -4.77
CA HIS A 137 13.32 -4.52 -4.47
C HIS A 137 12.42 -3.85 -3.41
N GLY A 138 11.19 -4.31 -3.26
CA GLY A 138 10.16 -3.74 -2.36
C GLY A 138 10.36 -3.99 -0.86
N GLY A 139 11.42 -4.71 -0.48
CA GLY A 139 11.78 -5.00 0.90
C GLY A 139 11.68 -6.49 1.24
N ASP A 140 12.08 -7.35 0.29
CA ASP A 140 12.01 -8.80 0.44
C ASP A 140 12.98 -9.30 1.54
N PRO A 141 12.48 -9.92 2.62
CA PRO A 141 13.34 -10.46 3.67
C PRO A 141 14.33 -11.52 3.22
N ALA A 142 14.09 -12.17 2.07
CA ALA A 142 15.01 -13.15 1.50
C ALA A 142 16.21 -12.51 0.78
N ARG A 143 16.20 -11.19 0.58
CA ARG A 143 17.16 -10.46 -0.26
C ARG A 143 17.86 -9.32 0.50
N TRP A 144 17.78 -9.31 1.84
CA TRP A 144 18.43 -8.28 2.64
C TRP A 144 19.95 -8.21 2.38
N PRO A 145 20.53 -7.00 2.26
CA PRO A 145 21.97 -6.84 2.15
C PRO A 145 22.72 -7.45 3.34
N GLU A 146 23.82 -8.15 3.06
CA GLU A 146 24.63 -8.84 4.08
C GLU A 146 25.07 -7.93 5.23
N ALA A 147 25.37 -6.67 4.92
CA ALA A 147 25.80 -5.67 5.89
C ALA A 147 24.77 -5.37 6.99
N LEU A 148 23.47 -5.64 6.78
CA LEU A 148 22.45 -5.55 7.84
C LEU A 148 22.67 -6.58 8.95
N ASN A 149 23.19 -7.77 8.63
CA ASN A 149 23.51 -8.83 9.59
C ASN A 149 25.03 -8.99 9.80
N GLY A 150 25.82 -7.98 9.40
CA GLY A 150 27.27 -7.98 9.55
C GLY A 150 27.71 -7.78 11.01
N PRO A 151 28.97 -8.14 11.36
CA PRO A 151 29.48 -8.08 12.74
C PRO A 151 29.47 -6.68 13.36
N GLU A 152 29.60 -5.64 12.54
CA GLU A 152 29.56 -4.23 12.97
C GLU A 152 28.16 -3.59 12.83
N SER A 153 27.15 -4.40 12.50
CA SER A 153 25.76 -3.96 12.40
C SER A 153 25.08 -4.04 13.75
N ARG A 154 24.32 -3.01 14.09
CA ARG A 154 23.42 -2.98 15.24
C ARG A 154 21.97 -3.25 14.84
N PHE A 155 21.71 -3.49 13.56
CA PHE A 155 20.36 -3.76 13.06
C PHE A 155 19.87 -5.11 13.60
N GLY A 156 18.79 -5.09 14.37
CA GLY A 156 18.30 -6.30 15.07
C GLY A 156 19.07 -6.68 16.34
N ALA A 157 20.00 -5.84 16.82
CA ALA A 157 20.72 -6.09 18.07
C ALA A 157 19.81 -5.90 19.30
N ILE A 158 19.23 -6.99 19.80
CA ILE A 158 18.31 -6.97 20.94
C ILE A 158 18.99 -6.47 22.21
N GLY A 159 18.39 -5.45 22.85
CA GLY A 159 18.85 -4.92 24.12
C GLY A 159 19.97 -3.89 24.00
N ASP A 160 20.42 -3.57 22.78
CA ASP A 160 21.37 -2.50 22.54
C ASP A 160 20.72 -1.14 22.85
N ARG A 161 21.21 -0.49 23.91
CA ARG A 161 20.72 0.82 24.37
C ARG A 161 21.33 2.00 23.62
N THR A 162 22.38 1.75 22.85
CA THR A 162 23.03 2.76 22.01
C THR A 162 22.37 2.82 20.63
N CYS A 163 21.67 1.76 20.20
CA CYS A 163 20.85 1.79 19.01
C CYS A 163 19.61 2.69 19.22
N ARG A 164 19.21 3.44 18.19
CA ARG A 164 18.01 4.30 18.24
C ARG A 164 16.70 3.54 18.02
N HIS A 165 16.78 2.27 17.65
CA HIS A 165 15.59 1.42 17.54
C HIS A 165 14.95 1.22 18.90
N THR A 166 13.62 1.33 18.93
CA THR A 166 12.79 0.87 20.05
C THR A 166 12.92 -0.64 20.22
N LYS A 167 12.49 -1.18 21.37
CA LYS A 167 12.47 -2.64 21.59
C LYS A 167 11.65 -3.40 20.53
N ALA A 168 10.55 -2.80 20.07
CA ALA A 168 9.70 -3.39 19.04
C ALA A 168 10.43 -3.44 17.69
N GLU A 169 11.07 -2.33 17.29
CA GLU A 169 11.89 -2.26 16.08
C GLU A 169 13.08 -3.24 16.15
N GLN A 170 13.78 -3.34 17.29
CA GLN A 170 14.87 -4.30 17.47
C GLN A 170 14.38 -5.74 17.27
N SER A 171 13.24 -6.12 17.85
CA SER A 171 12.66 -7.46 17.70
C SER A 171 12.21 -7.76 16.27
N ALA A 172 11.62 -6.78 15.58
CA ALA A 172 11.20 -6.93 14.19
C ALA A 172 12.40 -7.01 13.24
N ALA A 173 13.42 -6.15 13.46
CA ALA A 173 14.67 -6.14 12.71
C ALA A 173 15.48 -7.43 12.89
N GLU A 174 15.51 -8.02 14.09
CA GLU A 174 16.15 -9.32 14.32
C GLU A 174 15.43 -10.43 13.54
N ARG A 175 14.09 -10.44 13.62
CA ARG A 175 13.30 -11.50 12.99
C ARG A 175 13.35 -11.44 11.46
N THR A 176 13.33 -10.25 10.87
CA THR A 176 13.36 -10.12 9.40
C THR A 176 14.63 -10.68 8.77
N LEU A 177 15.75 -10.72 9.50
CA LEU A 177 17.01 -11.29 9.02
C LEU A 177 16.99 -12.83 8.89
N ARG A 178 15.98 -13.50 9.47
CA ARG A 178 15.85 -14.96 9.44
C ARG A 178 14.51 -15.48 8.92
N VAL A 179 13.51 -14.60 8.79
CA VAL A 179 12.12 -15.01 8.47
C VAL A 179 12.00 -15.74 7.12
N ALA A 180 12.89 -15.49 6.18
CA ALA A 180 12.93 -16.21 4.90
C ALA A 180 13.20 -17.72 5.05
N ALA A 181 13.77 -18.16 6.19
CA ALA A 181 13.97 -19.56 6.53
C ALA A 181 12.89 -20.12 7.47
N GLU A 182 11.95 -19.30 7.93
CA GLU A 182 10.84 -19.75 8.79
C GLU A 182 9.76 -20.49 7.96
N PRO A 183 8.94 -21.36 8.61
CA PRO A 183 7.74 -21.91 7.98
C PRO A 183 6.76 -20.81 7.54
N GLY A 184 5.82 -21.16 6.65
CA GLY A 184 4.85 -20.19 6.11
C GLY A 184 3.98 -19.47 7.15
N THR A 185 3.77 -20.04 8.35
CA THR A 185 3.09 -19.34 9.45
C THR A 185 3.95 -18.22 10.05
N GLY A 186 5.27 -18.42 10.13
CA GLY A 186 6.22 -17.41 10.58
C GLY A 186 6.30 -16.24 9.61
N TRP A 187 6.39 -16.54 8.32
CA TRP A 187 6.36 -15.56 7.24
C TRP A 187 5.10 -14.68 7.27
N ARG A 188 3.92 -15.28 7.32
CA ARG A 188 2.65 -14.53 7.43
C ARG A 188 2.60 -13.67 8.69
N ALA A 189 3.01 -14.21 9.84
CA ALA A 189 3.06 -13.42 11.07
C ALA A 189 4.03 -12.22 11.00
N TYR A 190 5.09 -12.30 10.19
CA TYR A 190 5.97 -11.16 9.92
C TYR A 190 5.27 -10.10 9.06
N LEU A 191 4.65 -10.54 7.96
CA LEU A 191 3.89 -9.66 7.07
C LEU A 191 2.73 -9.00 7.80
N ASP A 192 2.03 -9.68 8.71
CA ASP A 192 0.89 -9.10 9.42
C ASP A 192 1.29 -8.06 10.47
N ARG A 193 2.41 -8.28 11.17
CA ARG A 193 2.66 -7.61 12.47
C ARG A 193 3.99 -6.87 12.56
N GLN A 194 4.93 -7.13 11.67
CA GLN A 194 6.32 -6.68 11.83
C GLN A 194 6.84 -5.87 10.64
N HIS A 195 6.24 -5.97 9.45
CA HIS A 195 6.68 -5.23 8.27
C HIS A 195 6.81 -3.72 8.54
N SER A 196 5.83 -3.09 9.19
CA SER A 196 5.81 -1.65 9.47
C SER A 196 6.87 -1.25 10.49
N GLN A 197 7.18 -2.12 11.45
CA GLN A 197 8.28 -1.93 12.40
C GLN A 197 9.64 -2.06 11.70
N VAL A 198 9.80 -2.97 10.75
CA VAL A 198 11.04 -3.08 9.96
C VAL A 198 11.23 -1.88 9.04
N ALA A 199 10.17 -1.45 8.36
CA ALA A 199 10.17 -0.24 7.54
C ALA A 199 10.59 0.98 8.38
N GLY A 200 10.00 1.14 9.56
CA GLY A 200 10.37 2.17 10.54
C GLY A 200 11.82 2.06 11.04
N ALA A 201 12.30 0.85 11.33
CA ALA A 201 13.66 0.59 11.77
C ALA A 201 14.70 0.99 10.69
N LEU A 202 14.46 0.60 9.44
CA LEU A 202 15.30 0.98 8.29
C LEU A 202 15.32 2.50 8.09
N ALA A 203 14.15 3.15 8.08
CA ALA A 203 14.08 4.60 8.00
C ALA A 203 14.77 5.29 9.19
N THR A 204 14.67 4.74 10.41
CA THR A 204 15.39 5.26 11.58
C THR A 204 16.90 5.16 11.40
N CYS A 205 17.40 4.05 10.84
CA CYS A 205 18.82 3.90 10.50
C CYS A 205 19.28 5.01 9.55
N ALA A 206 18.52 5.31 8.49
CA ALA A 206 18.92 6.31 7.50
C ALA A 206 18.72 7.75 8.02
N ALA A 207 17.55 8.04 8.59
CA ALA A 207 17.14 9.40 8.88
C ALA A 207 17.66 9.96 10.21
N ARG A 208 17.91 9.09 11.19
CA ARG A 208 18.05 9.47 12.61
C ARG A 208 19.26 8.88 13.31
N CYS A 209 19.89 7.82 12.79
CA CYS A 209 21.04 7.20 13.44
C CYS A 209 22.24 8.15 13.39
N GLY A 210 22.82 8.43 14.56
CA GLY A 210 24.07 9.22 14.67
C GLY A 210 25.25 8.39 15.14
N ASN A 211 25.08 7.07 15.26
CA ASN A 211 26.08 6.16 15.81
C ASN A 211 26.73 5.35 14.69
N PRO A 212 28.07 5.16 14.71
CA PRO A 212 28.74 4.28 13.75
C PRO A 212 28.19 2.85 13.82
N CYS A 213 27.70 2.33 12.70
CA CYS A 213 27.37 0.93 12.48
C CYS A 213 27.38 0.62 10.98
N SER A 214 27.60 -0.63 10.59
CA SER A 214 27.67 -1.03 9.17
C SER A 214 26.32 -1.22 8.49
N ALA A 215 25.20 -1.07 9.22
CA ALA A 215 23.86 -1.45 8.74
C ALA A 215 23.48 -0.82 7.39
N LEU A 216 23.98 0.38 7.08
CA LEU A 216 23.70 1.11 5.84
C LEU A 216 24.94 1.34 4.96
N SER A 217 26.05 0.64 5.19
CA SER A 217 27.32 0.86 4.44
C SER A 217 27.22 0.50 2.95
N TRP A 218 26.15 -0.17 2.54
CA TRP A 218 25.86 -0.59 1.17
C TRP A 218 25.03 0.43 0.38
N VAL A 219 24.52 1.49 1.04
CA VAL A 219 23.69 2.50 0.38
C VAL A 219 24.57 3.40 -0.48
N PRO A 220 24.32 3.52 -1.81
CA PRO A 220 25.17 4.28 -2.70
C PRO A 220 25.07 5.80 -2.51
N ASP A 221 23.87 6.32 -2.25
CA ASP A 221 23.60 7.73 -1.98
C ASP A 221 22.86 7.87 -0.64
N PRO A 222 23.61 7.93 0.49
CA PRO A 222 23.01 7.97 1.81
C PRO A 222 22.32 9.31 2.12
N ASP A 223 22.74 10.42 1.50
CA ASP A 223 22.17 11.74 1.78
C ASP A 223 20.78 11.89 1.16
N ASP A 224 20.61 11.45 -0.10
CA ASP A 224 19.31 11.40 -0.75
C ASP A 224 18.34 10.46 0.00
N LEU A 225 18.78 9.25 0.32
CA LEU A 225 17.96 8.29 1.08
C LEU A 225 17.58 8.85 2.45
N THR A 226 18.51 9.51 3.15
CA THR A 226 18.25 10.17 4.43
C THR A 226 17.11 11.17 4.32
N LEU A 227 17.10 11.99 3.26
CA LEU A 227 16.06 12.97 3.03
C LEU A 227 14.69 12.31 2.80
N ARG A 228 14.64 11.30 1.91
CA ARG A 228 13.40 10.57 1.58
C ARG A 228 12.85 9.80 2.79
N CYS A 229 13.70 9.16 3.58
CA CYS A 229 13.30 8.49 4.82
C CYS A 229 12.81 9.48 5.90
N ARG A 230 13.43 10.67 6.03
CA ARG A 230 12.93 11.71 6.95
C ARG A 230 11.50 12.13 6.59
N VAL A 231 11.24 12.32 5.29
CA VAL A 231 9.90 12.68 4.80
C VAL A 231 8.92 11.53 5.01
N ALA A 232 9.30 10.28 4.73
CA ALA A 232 8.45 9.11 4.99
C ALA A 232 8.03 9.01 6.47
N LEU A 233 8.99 9.18 7.39
CA LEU A 233 8.72 9.21 8.84
C LEU A 233 7.82 10.38 9.24
N ALA A 234 8.03 11.57 8.65
CA ALA A 234 7.18 12.73 8.92
C ALA A 234 5.75 12.51 8.40
N PHE A 235 5.57 11.87 7.24
CA PHE A 235 4.27 11.54 6.68
C PHE A 235 3.51 10.55 7.55
N ALA A 236 4.15 9.48 8.01
CA ALA A 236 3.55 8.50 8.94
C ALA A 236 3.10 9.13 10.27
N GLN A 237 3.74 10.23 10.68
CA GLN A 237 3.40 10.99 11.89
C GLN A 237 2.46 12.18 11.62
N SER A 238 2.02 12.38 10.39
CA SER A 238 1.23 13.55 9.99
C SER A 238 -0.19 13.53 10.55
N PRO A 239 -0.86 14.70 10.67
CA PRO A 239 -2.26 14.78 11.07
C PRO A 239 -3.20 13.89 10.24
N LEU A 240 -2.98 13.76 8.93
CA LEU A 240 -3.81 12.93 8.05
C LEU A 240 -3.76 11.45 8.46
N VAL A 241 -2.56 10.88 8.63
CA VAL A 241 -2.40 9.46 9.02
C VAL A 241 -2.93 9.21 10.43
N ARG A 242 -2.84 10.19 11.33
CA ARG A 242 -3.40 10.11 12.68
C ARG A 242 -4.92 10.07 12.72
N LEU A 243 -5.63 10.48 11.67
CA LEU A 243 -7.09 10.37 11.62
C LEU A 243 -7.58 8.93 11.82
N ARG A 244 -6.80 7.92 11.39
CA ARG A 244 -7.11 6.50 11.67
C ARG A 244 -7.27 6.22 13.16
N HIS A 245 -6.51 6.91 13.99
CA HIS A 245 -6.46 6.72 15.44
C HIS A 245 -7.26 7.77 16.21
N ALA A 246 -7.91 8.73 15.53
CA ALA A 246 -8.58 9.86 16.17
C ALA A 246 -9.95 9.52 16.78
N ALA A 247 -10.34 8.24 16.79
CA ALA A 247 -11.49 7.75 17.55
C ALA A 247 -11.14 6.88 18.80
N PRO A 248 -10.43 7.37 19.85
CA PRO A 248 -10.29 6.58 21.09
C PRO A 248 -11.33 6.92 22.18
N VAL A 249 -11.71 8.17 22.42
CA VAL A 249 -12.76 8.57 23.40
C VAL A 249 -13.05 10.07 23.30
N GLY A 250 -14.29 10.44 22.96
CA GLY A 250 -14.78 11.83 22.94
C GLY A 250 -15.78 12.08 21.80
N HIS A 251 -17.02 11.60 21.97
CA HIS A 251 -18.13 11.57 21.00
C HIS A 251 -17.93 10.54 19.88
N GLY A 252 -18.05 9.26 20.26
CA GLY A 252 -17.84 8.08 19.42
C GLY A 252 -18.66 8.07 18.13
N PHE A 253 -18.22 7.22 17.20
CA PHE A 253 -18.82 6.93 15.89
C PHE A 253 -18.50 7.89 14.73
N GLY A 254 -17.63 8.90 14.93
CA GLY A 254 -17.25 9.83 13.86
C GLY A 254 -16.43 9.19 12.74
N VAL A 255 -17.08 8.89 11.61
CA VAL A 255 -16.39 8.78 10.31
C VAL A 255 -15.91 10.18 9.96
N PRO A 256 -14.62 10.40 9.65
CA PRO A 256 -14.15 11.74 9.32
C PRO A 256 -14.88 12.24 8.09
N SER A 257 -15.34 13.49 8.13
CA SER A 257 -15.93 14.20 6.99
C SER A 257 -14.86 14.58 5.96
N ALA A 258 -15.29 14.91 4.74
CA ALA A 258 -14.37 15.30 3.68
C ALA A 258 -13.60 16.58 4.05
N GLU A 259 -14.24 17.50 4.76
CA GLU A 259 -13.63 18.74 5.26
C GLU A 259 -12.55 18.43 6.31
N GLU A 260 -12.86 17.59 7.30
CA GLU A 260 -11.87 17.18 8.32
C GLU A 260 -10.64 16.49 7.70
N VAL A 261 -10.85 15.67 6.67
CA VAL A 261 -9.76 15.03 5.91
C VAL A 261 -8.91 16.07 5.18
N LEU A 262 -9.52 17.01 4.46
CA LEU A 262 -8.80 18.05 3.73
C LEU A 262 -8.05 18.99 4.67
N ASP A 263 -8.65 19.35 5.80
CA ASP A 263 -8.01 20.16 6.84
C ASP A 263 -6.80 19.44 7.45
N ALA A 264 -6.94 18.15 7.77
CA ALA A 264 -5.83 17.34 8.24
C ALA A 264 -4.74 17.21 7.18
N TRP A 265 -5.10 17.07 5.90
CA TRP A 265 -4.15 17.04 4.80
C TRP A 265 -3.43 18.38 4.62
N GLY A 266 -4.12 19.51 4.69
CA GLY A 266 -3.52 20.84 4.64
C GLY A 266 -2.48 21.06 5.74
N ARG A 267 -2.79 20.66 6.99
CA ARG A 267 -1.80 20.69 8.08
C ARG A 267 -0.62 19.74 7.85
N SER A 268 -0.89 18.57 7.27
CA SER A 268 0.14 17.59 6.92
C SER A 268 1.10 18.14 5.86
N ARG A 269 0.58 18.75 4.79
CA ARG A 269 1.37 19.41 3.74
C ARG A 269 2.31 20.48 4.31
N THR A 270 1.80 21.36 5.16
CA THR A 270 2.61 22.40 5.84
C THR A 270 3.72 21.82 6.72
N ALA A 271 3.46 20.68 7.37
CA ALA A 271 4.47 19.99 8.19
C ALA A 271 5.55 19.30 7.34
N LEU A 272 5.18 18.78 6.17
CA LEU A 272 6.06 18.09 5.23
C LEU A 272 6.90 19.04 4.38
N ASP A 273 6.36 20.22 4.06
CA ASP A 273 7.02 21.25 3.26
C ASP A 273 8.16 21.93 4.05
N LYS A 274 9.29 21.22 4.10
CA LYS A 274 10.53 21.62 4.80
C LYS A 274 11.78 21.38 3.98
N ASN A 275 11.67 20.64 2.86
CA ASN A 275 12.78 20.25 2.01
C ASN A 275 12.26 19.87 0.61
N PRO A 276 13.13 19.71 -0.41
CA PRO A 276 12.69 19.46 -1.79
C PRO A 276 11.79 18.23 -1.99
N VAL A 277 12.01 17.15 -1.23
CA VAL A 277 11.19 15.93 -1.31
C VAL A 277 9.82 16.19 -0.68
N GLY A 278 9.79 16.75 0.53
CA GLY A 278 8.54 17.06 1.24
C GLY A 278 7.72 18.16 0.56
N HIS A 279 8.37 19.08 -0.15
CA HIS A 279 7.72 20.13 -0.94
C HIS A 279 6.80 19.56 -2.02
N GLN A 280 7.06 18.34 -2.52
CA GLN A 280 6.17 17.70 -3.50
C GLN A 280 4.76 17.45 -2.95
N ALA A 281 4.58 17.43 -1.62
CA ALA A 281 3.26 17.40 -1.01
C ALA A 281 2.42 18.65 -1.33
N VAL A 282 3.03 19.76 -1.74
CA VAL A 282 2.28 21.00 -2.10
C VAL A 282 1.92 21.13 -3.57
N THR A 283 2.29 20.17 -4.41
CA THR A 283 1.89 20.12 -5.82
C THR A 283 0.37 20.02 -5.96
N ASP A 284 -0.19 20.71 -6.96
CA ASP A 284 -1.58 20.53 -7.37
C ASP A 284 -1.63 19.61 -8.59
N ASP A 285 -1.77 18.31 -8.31
CA ASP A 285 -1.73 17.22 -9.30
C ASP A 285 -3.14 16.71 -9.68
N GLY A 286 -4.19 17.42 -9.26
CA GLY A 286 -5.59 17.05 -9.53
C GLY A 286 -6.09 15.85 -8.73
N PHE A 287 -5.26 15.27 -7.86
CA PHE A 287 -5.65 14.15 -7.00
C PHE A 287 -6.56 14.63 -5.85
N PRO A 288 -7.51 13.80 -5.36
CA PRO A 288 -8.39 14.19 -4.24
C PRO A 288 -7.70 14.69 -2.98
N LEU A 289 -6.48 14.22 -2.72
CA LEU A 289 -5.55 14.74 -1.74
C LEU A 289 -4.39 15.37 -2.51
N PRO A 290 -4.48 16.65 -2.93
CA PRO A 290 -3.54 17.20 -3.89
C PRO A 290 -2.10 17.10 -3.39
N GLY A 291 -1.20 16.65 -4.26
CA GLY A 291 0.22 16.48 -3.98
C GLY A 291 0.58 15.14 -3.33
N LEU A 292 -0.39 14.28 -2.99
CA LEU A 292 -0.10 12.97 -2.41
C LEU A 292 0.65 12.04 -3.39
N PRO A 293 0.21 11.84 -4.65
CA PRO A 293 0.98 11.09 -5.65
C PRO A 293 2.37 11.68 -5.88
N SER A 294 2.46 13.02 -5.93
CA SER A 294 3.72 13.75 -6.08
C SER A 294 4.70 13.49 -4.93
N LEU A 295 4.22 13.54 -3.69
CA LEU A 295 4.99 13.18 -2.49
C LEU A 295 5.48 11.74 -2.52
N ILE A 296 4.59 10.78 -2.84
CA ILE A 296 4.94 9.36 -2.91
C ILE A 296 6.02 9.13 -3.98
N SER A 297 5.86 9.73 -5.16
CA SER A 297 6.86 9.67 -6.24
C SER A 297 8.21 10.23 -5.80
N ALA A 298 8.20 11.36 -5.09
CA ALA A 298 9.42 11.98 -4.58
C ALA A 298 10.15 11.10 -3.56
N VAL A 299 9.40 10.47 -2.66
CA VAL A 299 9.96 9.53 -1.68
C VAL A 299 10.47 8.26 -2.35
N ALA A 300 9.77 7.76 -3.38
CA ALA A 300 10.20 6.61 -4.17
C ALA A 300 11.48 6.87 -4.99
N GLY A 301 11.81 8.14 -5.26
CA GLY A 301 12.87 8.51 -6.21
C GLY A 301 12.52 8.18 -7.66
N SER A 302 11.23 7.94 -7.96
CA SER A 302 10.74 7.59 -9.29
C SER A 302 9.23 7.87 -9.41
N PRO A 303 8.70 8.07 -10.63
CA PRO A 303 7.27 8.29 -10.81
C PRO A 303 6.42 7.11 -10.29
N VAL A 304 5.47 7.43 -9.43
CA VAL A 304 4.43 6.53 -8.92
C VAL A 304 3.10 7.29 -9.00
N VAL A 305 2.33 6.99 -10.04
CA VAL A 305 1.06 7.65 -10.35
C VAL A 305 -0.12 6.72 -10.01
N PRO A 306 -1.34 7.26 -9.83
CA PRO A 306 -2.53 6.42 -9.68
C PRO A 306 -2.65 5.39 -10.80
N GLY A 307 -2.94 4.14 -10.41
CA GLY A 307 -3.17 3.05 -11.34
C GLY A 307 -4.50 3.17 -12.08
N VAL A 308 -4.75 2.20 -12.97
CA VAL A 308 -6.00 2.05 -13.72
C VAL A 308 -6.51 0.61 -13.71
N LEU A 309 -6.04 -0.20 -12.75
CA LEU A 309 -6.37 -1.62 -12.67
C LEU A 309 -7.85 -1.83 -12.36
N LEU A 310 -8.39 -1.10 -11.39
CA LEU A 310 -9.81 -1.15 -11.04
C LEU A 310 -10.67 -0.48 -12.12
N ALA A 311 -10.17 0.59 -12.75
CA ALA A 311 -10.83 1.25 -13.88
C ALA A 311 -11.02 0.29 -15.06
N ASP A 312 -9.93 -0.36 -15.51
CA ASP A 312 -9.99 -1.32 -16.61
C ASP A 312 -10.85 -2.55 -16.25
N LEU A 313 -10.81 -3.00 -15.00
CA LEU A 313 -11.66 -4.08 -14.51
C LEU A 313 -13.15 -3.68 -14.53
N SER A 314 -13.46 -2.44 -14.15
CA SER A 314 -14.82 -1.89 -14.21
C SER A 314 -15.31 -1.81 -15.65
N ASP A 315 -14.47 -1.36 -16.59
CA ASP A 315 -14.82 -1.32 -18.01
C ASP A 315 -15.07 -2.73 -18.59
N HIS A 316 -14.23 -3.70 -18.22
CA HIS A 316 -14.44 -5.10 -18.56
C HIS A 316 -15.77 -5.63 -18.02
N LEU A 317 -16.06 -5.36 -16.75
CA LEU A 317 -17.34 -5.72 -16.10
C LEU A 317 -18.54 -5.09 -16.82
N VAL A 318 -18.47 -3.81 -17.17
CA VAL A 318 -19.52 -3.11 -17.94
C VAL A 318 -19.72 -3.78 -19.30
N SER A 319 -18.65 -4.25 -19.96
CA SER A 319 -18.75 -4.97 -21.22
C SER A 319 -19.49 -6.30 -21.07
N LEU A 320 -19.24 -7.06 -19.99
CA LEU A 320 -19.93 -8.31 -19.70
C LEU A 320 -21.40 -8.08 -19.39
N VAL A 321 -21.71 -7.10 -18.54
CA VAL A 321 -23.09 -6.76 -18.18
C VAL A 321 -23.92 -6.37 -19.39
N ARG A 322 -23.32 -5.75 -20.42
CA ARG A 322 -24.01 -5.28 -21.63
C ARG A 322 -24.26 -6.34 -22.70
N ARG A 323 -23.54 -7.47 -22.67
CA ARG A 323 -23.78 -8.61 -23.58
C ARG A 323 -25.13 -9.23 -23.26
#